data_AF-A0A0M8Y9N3-F1
#
_entry.id   AF-A0A0M8Y9N3-F1
#
_cell.length_a   1.000
_cell.length_b   1.000
_cell.length_c   1.000
_cell.angle_alpha   90.00
_cell.angle_beta   90.00
_cell.angle_gamma   90.00
#
_symmetry.space_group_name_H-M   'P 1'
#
loop_
_entity.id
_entity.type
_entity.pdbx_description
1 polymer ?
#
loop_
_entity_poly.entity_id
_entity_poly.type
_entity_poly.pdbx_seq_one_letter_code
_entity_poly.pdbx_strand_id
1 'polypeptide(L)'
;MRRTSILVVAHVTREVAAYLGNSEAVARHSYIDPRVFRLHERGVTVSASLPALGCEAAPGEPATRGRVERAVLRMLREHRDA
;
A
#
# COMPACT_ATOMS: atom_id res chain seq x y z
N MET A 1 -9.55 -13.67 13.61
CA MET A 1 -8.76 -12.80 12.73
C MET A 1 -9.56 -12.11 11.59
N ARG A 2 -10.89 -11.95 11.67
CA ARG A 2 -11.70 -11.28 10.61
C ARG A 2 -12.04 -9.80 10.89
N ARG A 3 -12.20 -9.40 12.16
CA ARG A 3 -12.55 -8.01 12.54
C ARG A 3 -11.38 -7.03 12.40
N THR A 4 -10.15 -7.47 12.68
CA THR A 4 -8.95 -6.62 12.61
C THR A 4 -8.64 -6.21 11.17
N SER A 5 -8.80 -7.11 10.19
CA SER A 5 -8.55 -6.79 8.77
C SER A 5 -9.47 -5.68 8.25
N ILE A 6 -10.76 -5.72 8.60
CA ILE A 6 -11.74 -4.72 8.17
C ILE A 6 -11.38 -3.32 8.68
N LEU A 7 -10.95 -3.22 9.95
CA LEU A 7 -10.56 -1.93 10.54
C LEU A 7 -9.28 -1.39 9.90
N VAL A 8 -8.30 -2.25 9.62
CA VAL A 8 -7.07 -1.86 8.92
C VAL A 8 -7.40 -1.35 7.52
N VAL A 9 -8.24 -2.07 6.78
CA VAL A 9 -8.66 -1.67 5.42
C VAL A 9 -9.38 -0.33 5.43
N ALA A 10 -10.30 -0.11 6.38
CA ALA A 10 -11.03 1.15 6.51
C ALA A 10 -10.09 2.31 6.88
N HIS A 11 -9.15 2.08 7.80
CA HIS A 11 -8.17 3.07 8.21
C HIS A 11 -7.25 3.48 7.06
N VAL A 12 -6.64 2.50 6.35
CA VAL A 12 -5.75 2.76 5.21
C VAL A 12 -6.50 3.46 4.07
N THR A 13 -7.74 3.06 3.79
CA THR A 13 -8.56 3.71 2.75
C THR A 13 -8.77 5.18 3.08
N ARG A 14 -9.02 5.52 4.36
CA ARG A 14 -9.18 6.89 4.81
C ARG A 14 -7.92 7.72 4.67
N GLU A 15 -6.76 7.17 5.04
CA GLU A 15 -5.48 7.88 4.89
C GLU A 15 -5.16 8.17 3.42
N VAL A 16 -5.37 7.20 2.53
CA VAL A 16 -5.18 7.40 1.09
C VAL A 16 -6.16 8.43 0.53
N ALA A 17 -7.43 8.37 0.95
CA ALA A 17 -8.44 9.34 0.55
C ALA A 17 -8.06 10.77 0.99
N ALA A 18 -7.63 10.94 2.24
CA ALA A 18 -7.17 12.21 2.77
C ALA A 18 -5.94 12.74 2.03
N TYR A 19 -4.95 11.87 1.77
CA TYR A 19 -3.73 12.23 1.04
C TYR A 19 -4.02 12.69 -0.40
N LEU A 20 -4.95 12.02 -1.08
CA LEU A 20 -5.29 12.32 -2.48
C LEU A 20 -6.40 13.36 -2.65
N GLY A 21 -7.02 13.84 -1.56
CA GLY A 21 -8.14 14.79 -1.62
C GLY A 21 -9.42 14.20 -2.23
N ASN A 22 -9.62 12.88 -2.09
CA ASN A 22 -10.77 12.16 -2.65
C ASN A 22 -11.65 11.55 -1.55
N SER A 23 -12.84 11.06 -1.91
CA SER A 23 -13.67 10.27 -0.97
C SER A 23 -13.08 8.88 -0.73
N GLU A 24 -13.42 8.26 0.42
CA GLU A 24 -13.00 6.87 0.71
C GLU A 24 -13.42 5.90 -0.39
N ALA A 25 -14.61 6.10 -0.98
CA ALA A 25 -15.10 5.28 -2.08
C ALA A 25 -14.24 5.42 -3.35
N VAL A 26 -13.90 6.66 -3.75
CA VAL A 26 -13.06 6.92 -4.91
C VAL A 26 -11.64 6.37 -4.69
N ALA A 27 -11.05 6.59 -3.51
CA ALA A 27 -9.75 6.04 -3.16
C ALA A 27 -9.73 4.51 -3.26
N ARG A 28 -10.73 3.85 -2.68
CA ARG A 28 -10.85 2.38 -2.67
C ARG A 28 -10.98 1.77 -4.06
N HIS A 29 -11.75 2.41 -4.95
CA HIS A 29 -12.07 1.83 -6.25
C HIS A 29 -11.13 2.24 -7.37
N SER A 30 -10.47 3.41 -7.26
CA SER A 30 -9.68 3.97 -8.36
C SER A 30 -8.19 4.08 -8.08
N TYR A 31 -7.76 4.05 -6.81
CA TYR A 31 -6.36 4.29 -6.44
C TYR A 31 -5.70 3.12 -5.72
N ILE A 32 -6.47 2.27 -5.05
CA ILE A 32 -5.93 1.14 -4.29
C ILE A 32 -6.13 -0.16 -5.08
N ASP A 33 -5.03 -0.85 -5.43
CA ASP A 33 -5.12 -2.19 -5.99
C ASP A 33 -5.63 -3.17 -4.91
N PRO A 34 -6.80 -3.81 -5.09
CA PRO A 34 -7.41 -4.65 -4.07
C PRO A 34 -6.56 -5.89 -3.73
N ARG A 35 -5.60 -6.27 -4.58
CA ARG A 35 -4.64 -7.35 -4.30
C ARG A 35 -3.78 -7.03 -3.09
N VAL A 36 -3.47 -5.76 -2.82
CA VAL A 36 -2.66 -5.36 -1.66
C VAL A 36 -3.32 -5.80 -0.35
N PHE A 37 -4.64 -5.66 -0.23
CA PHE A 37 -5.36 -6.12 0.95
C PHE A 37 -5.38 -7.64 1.07
N ARG A 38 -5.60 -8.36 -0.04
CA ARG A 38 -5.58 -9.83 -0.04
C ARG A 38 -4.20 -10.39 0.32
N LEU A 39 -3.14 -9.75 -0.14
CA LEU A 39 -1.77 -10.11 0.17
C LEU A 39 -1.43 -9.83 1.63
N HIS A 40 -1.84 -8.68 2.15
CA HIS A 40 -1.70 -8.37 3.58
C HIS A 40 -2.41 -9.40 4.47
N GLU A 41 -3.62 -9.84 4.10
CA GLU A 41 -4.35 -10.90 4.82
C GLU A 41 -3.62 -12.26 4.79
N ARG A 42 -2.80 -12.51 3.77
CA ARG A 42 -1.93 -13.70 3.66
C ARG A 42 -0.55 -13.49 4.30
N GLY A 43 -0.31 -12.35 4.94
CA GLY A 43 0.99 -12.00 5.56
C GLY A 43 2.07 -11.57 4.56
N VAL A 44 1.73 -11.39 3.28
CA VAL A 44 2.65 -10.94 2.24
C VAL A 44 2.68 -9.41 2.21
N THR A 45 3.83 -8.82 2.52
CA THR A 45 4.00 -7.36 2.59
C THR A 45 5.37 -6.91 2.07
N VAL A 46 5.54 -5.60 1.89
CA VAL A 46 6.84 -5.00 1.54
C VAL A 46 7.70 -4.65 2.76
N SER A 47 7.40 -5.19 3.94
CA SER A 47 8.06 -4.85 5.22
C SER A 47 9.58 -4.91 5.16
N ALA A 48 10.14 -5.91 4.48
CA ALA A 48 11.59 -6.07 4.29
C ALA A 48 12.25 -4.92 3.49
N SER A 49 11.45 -4.12 2.77
CA SER A 49 11.93 -2.96 2.00
C SER A 49 11.73 -1.63 2.73
N LEU A 50 10.95 -1.61 3.82
CA LEU A 50 10.65 -0.40 4.58
C LEU A 50 11.87 0.21 5.31
N PRO A 51 12.83 -0.56 5.86
CA PRO A 51 14.02 0.02 6.50
C PRO A 51 14.89 0.88 5.57
N ALA A 52 14.72 0.73 4.26
CA ALA A 52 15.43 1.50 3.24
C ALA A 52 14.54 2.57 2.56
N LEU A 53 13.36 2.84 3.13
CA LEU A 53 12.51 3.96 2.72
C LEU A 53 13.23 5.29 2.96
N GLY A 54 13.12 6.21 1.99
CA GLY A 54 13.70 7.55 2.12
C GLY A 54 15.20 7.64 1.94
N CYS A 55 15.93 6.51 1.88
CA CYS A 55 17.38 6.53 1.62
C CYS A 55 17.75 7.14 0.26
N GLU A 56 16.84 7.08 -0.71
CA GLU A 56 17.02 7.62 -2.06
C GLU A 56 16.19 8.89 -2.31
N ALA A 57 15.39 9.36 -1.33
CA ALA A 57 14.49 10.51 -1.50
C ALA A 57 15.11 11.77 -0.89
N ALA A 58 15.03 12.90 -1.60
CA ALA A 58 15.43 14.18 -1.03
C ALA A 58 14.50 14.59 0.13
N PRO A 59 14.98 15.36 1.11
CA PRO A 59 14.13 15.87 2.19
C PRO A 59 12.93 16.64 1.62
N GLY A 60 11.72 16.25 2.03
CA GLY A 60 10.47 16.87 1.56
C GLY A 60 9.84 16.22 0.32
N GLU A 61 10.52 15.26 -0.32
CA GLU A 61 9.94 14.49 -1.41
C GLU A 61 9.26 13.21 -0.89
N PRO A 62 8.10 12.82 -1.46
CA PRO A 62 7.51 11.52 -1.16
C PRO A 62 8.49 10.41 -1.54
N ALA A 63 8.93 9.61 -0.57
CA ALA A 63 9.77 8.43 -0.77
C ALA A 63 9.00 7.25 -1.42
N THR A 64 8.00 7.56 -2.24
CA THR A 64 7.14 6.60 -2.93
C THR A 64 7.83 6.01 -4.15
N ARG A 65 8.78 6.73 -4.75
CA ARG A 65 9.56 6.26 -5.91
C ARG A 65 10.82 5.53 -5.46
N GLY A 66 11.30 4.60 -6.29
CA GLY A 66 12.54 3.86 -6.05
C GLY A 66 12.34 2.51 -5.40
N ARG A 67 12.99 2.23 -4.26
CA ARG A 67 13.06 0.88 -3.69
C ARG A 67 11.70 0.32 -3.27
N VAL A 68 10.83 1.16 -2.71
CA VAL A 68 9.50 0.71 -2.29
C VAL A 68 8.56 0.51 -3.47
N GLU A 69 8.59 1.37 -4.48
CA GLU A 69 7.88 1.13 -5.74
C GLU A 69 8.29 -0.21 -6.37
N ARG A 70 9.60 -0.48 -6.47
CA ARG A 70 10.12 -1.76 -6.98
C ARG A 70 9.64 -2.95 -6.15
N ALA A 71 9.61 -2.80 -4.82
CA ALA A 71 9.14 -3.85 -3.92
C ALA A 71 7.65 -4.14 -4.11
N VAL A 72 6.81 -3.11 -4.24
CA VAL A 72 5.38 -3.24 -4.51
C VAL A 72 5.14 -3.88 -5.87
N LEU A 73 5.83 -3.40 -6.92
CA LEU A 73 5.71 -3.96 -8.27
C LEU A 73 6.13 -5.44 -8.31
N ARG A 74 7.23 -5.79 -7.64
CA ARG A 74 7.67 -7.19 -7.52
C ARG A 74 6.61 -8.03 -6.81
N MET A 75 6.13 -7.58 -5.64
CA MET A 75 5.10 -8.25 -4.87
C MET A 75 3.85 -8.55 -5.73
N LEU A 76 3.35 -7.55 -6.47
CA LEU A 76 2.16 -7.69 -7.34
C LEU A 76 2.41 -8.55 -8.59
N ARG A 77 3.66 -8.60 -9.10
CA ARG A 77 4.05 -9.45 -10.24
C ARG A 77 4.19 -10.92 -9.85
N GLU A 78 4.75 -11.19 -8.67
CA GLU A 78 4.90 -12.53 -8.10
C GLU A 78 3.53 -13.13 -7.72
N HIS A 79 2.57 -12.28 -7.37
CA HIS A 79 1.23 -12.70 -6.94
C HIS A 79 0.15 -12.17 -7.89
N ARG A 80 0.27 -12.49 -9.18
CA ARG A 80 -0.69 -12.02 -10.21
C ARG A 80 -2.13 -12.40 -9.89
N ASP A 81 -2.34 -13.60 -9.35
CA ASP A 81 -3.66 -14.19 -9.09
C ASP A 81 -4.20 -13.91 -7.68
N ALA A 82 -3.49 -13.07 -6.91
CA ALA A 82 -3.89 -12.75 -5.54
C ALA A 82 -5.30 -12.23 -5.47
#